data_AF-A0A4Y2KFX7-F1
#
_entry.id   AF-A0A4Y2KFX7-F1
#
_cell.length_a   1.000
_cell.length_b   1.000
_cell.length_c   1.000
_cell.angle_alpha   90.00
_cell.angle_beta   90.00
_cell.angle_gamma   90.00
#
_symmetry.space_group_name_H-M   'P 1'
#
loop_
_entity.id
_entity.type
_entity.pdbx_description
1 polymer ?
#
loop_
_entity_poly.entity_id
_entity_poly.type
_entity_poly.pdbx_seq_one_letter_code
_entity_poly.pdbx_strand_id
1 'polypeptide(L)'
;MDMISGKSPLELFEMMAENMIAQAVEESNKYAGQKNNHDFCLKIDEFKQILGVIFYSGYHILHREKMFWESAPDTGTTLVSQAMSRKRYFDIKKYLHFNDNTAVDSDRYYKVRPVYILLNEALQKFGVFSKHLSIDERMVRYFGRHGCKMYMKGKPVKFGYKLWILSSFDGYPFHIIPYQGAQKQNGSENISERFDKDMKSKKEKKTLSQTVVENLLSVVETPAKHKIYMDNFFTSYDLFVSLRDKRFFATGTVRENRMAKCPLK
;
A
#
# COMPACT_ATOMS: atom_id res chain seq x y z
N MET A 1 24.95 6.85 -5.35
CA MET A 1 23.95 7.94 -5.46
C MET A 1 23.72 8.38 -6.91
N ASP A 2 24.48 7.85 -7.89
CA ASP A 2 24.44 8.34 -9.28
C ASP A 2 23.21 7.91 -10.08
N MET A 3 22.48 6.86 -9.67
CA MET A 3 21.33 6.34 -10.44
C MET A 3 20.09 7.25 -10.46
N ILE A 4 20.00 8.20 -9.53
CA ILE A 4 18.86 9.15 -9.43
C ILE A 4 19.27 10.60 -9.64
N SER A 5 20.58 10.88 -9.67
CA SER A 5 21.09 12.24 -9.82
C SER A 5 20.74 12.81 -11.19
N GLY A 6 20.29 14.07 -11.24
CA GLY A 6 19.93 14.75 -12.49
C GLY A 6 18.61 14.33 -13.13
N LYS A 7 17.85 13.39 -12.53
CA LYS A 7 16.54 12.98 -13.04
C LYS A 7 15.46 14.00 -12.71
N SER A 8 14.59 14.26 -13.68
CA SER A 8 13.38 15.05 -13.51
C SER A 8 12.35 14.34 -12.61
N PRO A 9 11.37 15.06 -12.02
CA PRO A 9 10.29 14.44 -11.26
C PRO A 9 9.50 13.37 -12.03
N LEU A 10 9.35 13.56 -13.35
CA LEU A 10 8.67 12.59 -14.21
C LEU A 10 9.49 11.29 -14.34
N GLU A 11 10.79 11.39 -14.61
CA GLU A 11 11.66 10.22 -14.71
C GLU A 11 11.72 9.44 -13.39
N LEU A 12 11.77 10.15 -12.25
CA LEU A 12 11.72 9.52 -10.93
C LEU A 12 10.39 8.79 -10.69
N PHE A 13 9.27 9.41 -11.10
CA PHE A 13 7.96 8.77 -11.01
C PHE A 13 7.89 7.52 -11.90
N GLU A 14 8.32 7.61 -13.15
CA GLU A 14 8.29 6.49 -14.10
C GLU A 14 9.17 5.33 -13.62
N MET A 15 10.35 5.61 -13.08
CA MET A 15 11.21 4.59 -12.47
C MET A 15 10.54 3.78 -11.36
N MET A 16 9.53 4.36 -10.68
CA MET A 16 8.76 3.68 -9.64
C MET A 16 7.48 3.05 -10.18
N ALA A 17 6.83 3.67 -11.17
CA ALA A 17 5.47 3.35 -11.58
C ALA A 17 5.34 2.53 -12.87
N GLU A 18 6.39 2.41 -13.68
CA GLU A 18 6.36 1.78 -15.00
C GLU A 18 5.71 0.38 -14.99
N ASN A 19 6.18 -0.51 -14.11
CA ASN A 19 5.63 -1.87 -14.03
C ASN A 19 4.18 -1.89 -13.53
N MET A 20 3.83 -0.99 -12.61
CA MET A 20 2.44 -0.85 -12.13
C MET A 20 1.50 -0.34 -13.22
N ILE A 21 1.99 0.57 -14.07
CA ILE A 21 1.27 1.09 -15.23
C ILE A 21 1.06 -0.03 -16.25
N ALA A 22 2.10 -0.80 -16.56
CA ALA A 22 1.99 -1.95 -17.47
C ALA A 22 0.96 -2.98 -16.97
N GLN A 23 1.05 -3.36 -15.70
CA GLN A 23 0.11 -4.27 -15.05
C GLN A 23 -1.34 -3.76 -15.13
N ALA A 24 -1.56 -2.47 -14.83
CA ALA A 24 -2.90 -1.89 -14.89
C ALA A 24 -3.46 -1.88 -16.32
N VAL A 25 -2.64 -1.57 -17.32
CA VAL A 25 -3.06 -1.53 -18.73
C VAL A 25 -3.43 -2.93 -19.23
N GLU A 26 -2.57 -3.92 -18.99
CA GLU A 26 -2.81 -5.31 -19.39
C GLU A 26 -4.12 -5.83 -18.79
N GLU A 27 -4.27 -5.71 -17.48
CA GLU A 27 -5.43 -6.27 -16.77
C GLU A 27 -6.72 -5.52 -17.07
N SER A 28 -6.66 -4.22 -17.34
CA SER A 28 -7.83 -3.44 -17.78
C SER A 28 -8.33 -3.88 -19.16
N ASN A 29 -7.42 -4.12 -20.10
CA ASN A 29 -7.77 -4.63 -21.44
C ASN A 29 -8.36 -6.03 -21.36
N LYS A 30 -7.73 -6.91 -20.56
CA LYS A 30 -8.22 -8.26 -20.30
C LYS A 30 -9.62 -8.23 -19.70
N TYR A 31 -9.86 -7.38 -18.70
CA TYR A 31 -11.18 -7.24 -18.09
C TYR A 31 -12.24 -6.72 -19.06
N ALA A 32 -11.90 -5.78 -19.93
CA ALA A 32 -12.85 -5.30 -20.95
C ALA A 32 -13.29 -6.43 -21.88
N GLY A 33 -12.36 -7.30 -22.30
CA GLY A 33 -12.67 -8.52 -23.04
C GLY A 33 -13.59 -9.48 -22.27
N GLN A 34 -13.35 -9.68 -20.97
CA GLN A 34 -14.23 -10.46 -20.08
C GLN A 34 -15.65 -9.86 -19.93
N LYS A 35 -15.81 -8.59 -20.28
CA LYS A 35 -17.09 -7.87 -20.32
C LYS A 35 -17.65 -7.72 -21.74
N ASN A 36 -17.21 -8.55 -22.67
CA ASN A 36 -17.61 -8.57 -24.08
C ASN A 36 -17.38 -7.23 -24.79
N ASN A 37 -16.38 -6.45 -24.36
CA ASN A 37 -15.94 -5.25 -25.08
C ASN A 37 -14.53 -5.49 -25.64
N HIS A 38 -14.48 -6.11 -26.81
CA HIS A 38 -13.24 -6.45 -27.50
C HIS A 38 -12.62 -5.25 -28.25
N ASP A 39 -13.41 -4.19 -28.47
CA ASP A 39 -12.94 -2.95 -29.10
C ASP A 39 -12.21 -2.02 -28.12
N PHE A 40 -12.33 -2.28 -26.81
CA PHE A 40 -11.61 -1.53 -25.79
C PHE A 40 -10.12 -1.85 -25.85
N CYS A 41 -9.32 -0.81 -26.12
CA CYS A 41 -7.87 -0.88 -26.09
C CYS A 41 -7.34 0.33 -25.32
N LEU A 42 -6.90 0.13 -24.09
CA LEU A 42 -6.16 1.09 -23.28
C LEU A 42 -4.66 0.96 -23.60
N LYS A 43 -4.00 2.10 -23.87
CA LYS A 43 -2.55 2.17 -24.06
C LYS A 43 -1.85 2.75 -22.84
N ILE A 44 -0.54 2.50 -22.73
CA ILE A 44 0.33 3.03 -21.67
C ILE A 44 0.22 4.56 -21.58
N ASP A 45 0.34 5.26 -22.70
CA ASP A 45 0.29 6.73 -22.73
C ASP A 45 -1.08 7.27 -22.29
N GLU A 46 -2.18 6.61 -22.70
CA GLU A 46 -3.53 6.99 -22.24
C GLU A 46 -3.68 6.76 -20.72
N PHE A 47 -3.09 5.70 -20.18
CA PHE A 47 -3.13 5.48 -18.73
C PHE A 47 -2.27 6.50 -17.97
N LYS A 48 -1.11 6.90 -18.52
CA LYS A 48 -0.31 8.01 -17.99
C LYS A 48 -1.11 9.32 -17.99
N GLN A 49 -1.89 9.60 -19.04
CA GLN A 49 -2.79 10.76 -19.07
C GLN A 49 -3.85 10.70 -17.96
N ILE A 50 -4.46 9.53 -17.71
CA ILE A 50 -5.39 9.35 -16.57
C ILE A 50 -4.71 9.67 -15.24
N LEU A 51 -3.50 9.15 -15.01
CA LEU A 51 -2.72 9.44 -13.80
C LEU A 51 -2.40 10.94 -13.68
N GLY A 52 -2.04 11.59 -14.79
CA GLY A 52 -1.85 13.04 -14.85
C GLY A 52 -3.10 13.82 -14.44
N VAL A 53 -4.28 13.44 -14.93
CA VAL A 53 -5.57 14.05 -14.53
C VAL A 53 -5.84 13.82 -13.04
N ILE A 54 -5.56 12.62 -12.52
CA ILE A 54 -5.73 12.32 -11.09
C ILE A 54 -4.81 13.19 -10.23
N PHE A 55 -3.53 13.31 -10.59
CA PHE A 55 -2.59 14.18 -9.86
C PHE A 55 -2.98 15.64 -9.94
N TYR A 56 -3.42 16.11 -11.11
CA TYR A 56 -3.93 17.46 -11.30
C TYR A 56 -5.13 17.75 -10.38
N SER A 57 -6.08 16.81 -10.30
CA SER A 57 -7.25 16.93 -9.43
C SER A 57 -6.91 16.96 -7.92
N GLY A 58 -5.70 16.55 -7.54
CA GLY A 58 -5.23 16.56 -6.17
C GLY A 58 -4.98 17.96 -5.60
N TYR A 59 -4.61 18.93 -6.44
CA TYR A 59 -4.42 20.33 -6.03
C TYR A 59 -5.45 21.27 -6.65
N HIS A 60 -5.98 20.96 -7.84
CA HIS A 60 -7.06 21.73 -8.47
C HIS A 60 -8.41 21.03 -8.21
N ILE A 61 -9.01 21.34 -7.06
CA ILE A 61 -10.19 20.62 -6.57
C ILE A 61 -11.48 21.27 -7.11
N LEU A 62 -12.23 20.50 -7.92
CA LEU A 62 -13.60 20.84 -8.30
C LEU A 62 -14.60 19.98 -7.52
N HIS A 63 -15.83 20.48 -7.33
CA HIS A 63 -16.85 19.79 -6.53
C HIS A 63 -17.25 18.43 -7.11
N ARG A 64 -17.19 18.27 -8.43
CA ARG A 64 -17.46 17.02 -9.12
C ARG A 64 -16.40 16.81 -10.19
N GLU A 65 -15.94 15.57 -10.32
CA GLU A 65 -14.94 15.18 -11.31
C GLU A 65 -15.36 15.55 -12.75
N LYS A 66 -16.65 15.47 -13.09
CA LYS A 66 -17.12 15.84 -14.44
C LYS A 66 -16.90 17.32 -14.80
N MET A 67 -16.72 18.19 -13.81
CA MET A 67 -16.57 19.63 -14.01
C MET A 67 -15.25 20.00 -14.67
N PHE A 68 -14.22 19.12 -14.65
CA PHE A 68 -12.98 19.37 -15.40
C PHE A 68 -13.19 19.45 -16.93
N TRP A 69 -14.30 18.91 -17.43
CA TRP A 69 -14.66 18.92 -18.86
C TRP A 69 -15.91 19.75 -19.17
N GLU A 70 -16.41 20.52 -18.21
CA GLU A 70 -17.51 21.45 -18.46
C GLU A 70 -16.99 22.71 -19.17
N SER A 71 -17.89 23.45 -19.82
CA SER A 71 -17.55 24.69 -20.54
C SER A 71 -17.95 25.94 -19.77
N ALA A 72 -18.38 25.82 -18.51
CA ALA A 72 -18.80 26.97 -17.72
C ALA A 72 -17.59 27.83 -17.33
N PRO A 73 -17.73 29.15 -17.15
CA PRO A 73 -16.58 30.04 -16.89
C PRO A 73 -15.81 29.75 -15.59
N ASP A 74 -16.49 29.19 -14.59
CA ASP A 74 -15.96 28.82 -13.28
C ASP A 74 -15.56 27.33 -13.18
N THR A 75 -15.74 26.59 -14.28
CA THR A 75 -15.38 25.18 -14.41
C THR A 75 -14.61 24.95 -15.71
N GLY A 76 -14.38 23.68 -16.06
CA GLY A 76 -13.56 23.35 -17.21
C GLY A 76 -12.08 23.56 -16.93
N THR A 77 -11.26 22.67 -17.46
CA THR A 77 -9.82 22.84 -17.42
C THR A 77 -9.26 22.45 -18.76
N THR A 78 -8.77 23.43 -19.51
CA THR A 78 -8.19 23.22 -20.85
C THR A 78 -7.10 22.15 -20.84
N LEU A 79 -6.25 22.12 -19.80
CA LEU A 79 -5.24 21.08 -19.63
C LEU A 79 -5.84 19.67 -19.59
N VAL A 80 -6.95 19.47 -18.86
CA VAL A 80 -7.60 18.16 -18.73
C VAL A 80 -8.40 17.80 -19.99
N SER A 81 -9.15 18.76 -20.54
CA SER A 81 -10.00 18.51 -21.71
C SER A 81 -9.20 18.29 -23.00
N GLN A 82 -8.03 18.91 -23.13
CA GLN A 82 -7.09 18.65 -24.22
C GLN A 82 -6.33 17.32 -24.06
N ALA A 83 -6.02 16.92 -22.82
CA ALA A 83 -5.31 15.67 -22.58
C ALA A 83 -6.16 14.43 -22.89
N MET A 84 -7.44 14.42 -22.51
CA MET A 84 -8.33 13.29 -22.75
C MET A 84 -9.80 13.72 -22.76
N SER A 85 -10.62 13.11 -23.62
CA SER A 85 -12.05 13.37 -23.62
C SER A 85 -12.74 12.83 -22.35
N ARG A 86 -13.80 13.52 -21.89
CA ARG A 86 -14.62 13.08 -20.75
C ARG A 86 -15.11 11.64 -20.93
N LYS A 87 -15.61 11.31 -22.13
CA LYS A 87 -16.14 9.98 -22.44
C LYS A 87 -15.06 8.91 -22.25
N ARG A 88 -13.86 9.13 -22.82
CA ARG A 88 -12.76 8.18 -22.72
C ARG A 88 -12.27 8.01 -21.28
N TYR A 89 -12.16 9.10 -20.52
CA TYR A 89 -11.79 9.06 -19.11
C TYR A 89 -12.70 8.14 -18.28
N PHE A 90 -14.02 8.30 -18.40
CA PHE A 90 -14.98 7.46 -17.68
C PHE A 90 -15.06 6.03 -18.23
N ASP A 91 -14.83 5.84 -19.52
CA ASP A 91 -14.76 4.51 -20.14
C ASP A 91 -13.57 3.71 -19.62
N ILE A 92 -12.39 4.32 -19.51
CA ILE A 92 -11.21 3.70 -18.89
C ILE A 92 -11.48 3.37 -17.41
N LYS A 93 -12.05 4.31 -16.63
CA LYS A 93 -12.39 4.07 -15.22
C LYS A 93 -13.36 2.91 -15.02
N LYS A 94 -14.25 2.65 -15.99
CA LYS A 94 -15.20 1.52 -15.94
C LYS A 94 -14.48 0.18 -16.04
N TYR A 95 -13.42 0.09 -16.84
CA TYR A 95 -12.68 -1.15 -17.09
C TYR A 95 -11.39 -1.28 -16.28
N LEU A 96 -10.97 -0.24 -15.55
CA LEU A 96 -9.74 -0.22 -14.76
C LEU A 96 -9.62 -1.44 -13.82
N HIS A 97 -8.65 -2.30 -14.07
CA HIS A 97 -8.32 -3.50 -13.30
C HIS A 97 -6.82 -3.61 -13.07
N PHE A 98 -6.44 -4.41 -12.07
CA PHE A 98 -5.04 -4.56 -11.64
C PHE A 98 -4.62 -6.03 -11.44
N ASN A 99 -5.54 -6.97 -11.61
CA ASN A 99 -5.29 -8.41 -11.57
C ASN A 99 -6.39 -9.13 -12.37
N ASP A 100 -6.08 -10.34 -12.84
CA ASP A 100 -7.02 -11.17 -13.56
C ASP A 100 -8.17 -11.62 -12.65
N ASN A 101 -9.39 -11.30 -13.04
CA ASN A 101 -10.58 -11.71 -12.30
C ASN A 101 -10.85 -13.23 -12.32
N THR A 102 -10.22 -13.99 -13.22
CA THR A 102 -10.32 -15.46 -13.23
C THR A 102 -9.37 -16.12 -12.24
N ALA A 103 -8.31 -15.43 -11.81
CA ALA A 103 -7.34 -15.89 -10.83
C ALA A 103 -7.81 -15.58 -9.39
N VAL A 104 -8.97 -16.11 -9.01
CA VAL A 104 -9.54 -15.91 -7.67
C VAL A 104 -8.63 -16.57 -6.62
N ASP A 105 -8.23 -15.78 -5.62
CA ASP A 105 -7.41 -16.23 -4.48
C ASP A 105 -8.16 -15.98 -3.15
N SER A 106 -7.75 -16.69 -2.11
CA SER A 106 -8.18 -16.48 -0.73
C SER A 106 -7.76 -15.11 -0.14
N ASP A 107 -6.74 -14.48 -0.72
CA ASP A 107 -6.29 -13.14 -0.39
C ASP A 107 -7.39 -12.11 -0.63
N ARG A 108 -7.81 -11.42 0.42
CA ARG A 108 -8.92 -10.44 0.34
C ARG A 108 -8.55 -9.19 -0.44
N TYR A 109 -7.26 -9.01 -0.76
CA TYR A 109 -6.75 -7.95 -1.63
C TYR A 109 -6.30 -8.47 -2.99
N TYR A 110 -6.64 -9.71 -3.39
CA TYR A 110 -6.14 -10.32 -4.64
C TYR A 110 -6.28 -9.40 -5.86
N LYS A 111 -7.39 -8.66 -5.98
CA LYS A 111 -7.65 -7.72 -7.09
C LYS A 111 -6.62 -6.60 -7.26
N VAL A 112 -5.90 -6.26 -6.20
CA VAL A 112 -4.88 -5.19 -6.19
C VAL A 112 -3.52 -5.69 -5.70
N ARG A 113 -3.41 -6.99 -5.41
CA ARG A 113 -2.19 -7.61 -4.88
C ARG A 113 -0.98 -7.39 -5.81
N PRO A 114 -1.08 -7.57 -7.14
CA PRO A 114 0.06 -7.34 -8.03
C PRO A 114 0.62 -5.92 -7.90
N VAL A 115 -0.26 -4.91 -7.79
CA VAL A 115 0.17 -3.51 -7.62
C VAL A 115 0.89 -3.29 -6.29
N TYR A 116 0.43 -3.90 -5.18
CA TYR A 116 1.15 -3.79 -3.90
C TYR A 116 2.51 -4.51 -3.92
N ILE A 117 2.65 -5.60 -4.66
CA ILE A 117 3.93 -6.28 -4.85
C ILE A 117 4.89 -5.36 -5.60
N LEU A 118 4.49 -4.89 -6.79
CA LEU A 118 5.28 -3.99 -7.62
C LEU A 118 5.62 -2.67 -6.91
N LEU A 119 4.68 -2.13 -6.13
CA LEU A 119 4.93 -0.94 -5.31
C LEU A 119 6.01 -1.19 -4.27
N ASN A 120 5.93 -2.30 -3.53
CA ASN A 120 6.93 -2.62 -2.51
C ASN A 120 8.31 -2.86 -3.14
N GLU A 121 8.39 -3.54 -4.29
CA GLU A 121 9.63 -3.71 -5.05
C GLU A 121 10.22 -2.34 -5.45
N ALA A 122 9.40 -1.43 -5.97
CA ALA A 122 9.83 -0.09 -6.33
C ALA A 122 10.33 0.72 -5.12
N LEU A 123 9.62 0.64 -3.99
CA LEU A 123 10.00 1.33 -2.74
C LEU A 123 11.30 0.80 -2.15
N GLN A 124 11.61 -0.47 -2.38
CA GLN A 124 12.79 -1.18 -1.85
C GLN A 124 13.96 -1.23 -2.82
N LYS A 125 13.81 -0.69 -4.03
CA LYS A 125 14.81 -0.73 -5.10
C LYS A 125 16.22 -0.28 -4.67
N PHE A 126 16.30 0.64 -3.71
CA PHE A 126 17.55 1.18 -3.18
C PHE A 126 17.88 0.70 -1.76
N GLY A 127 17.21 -0.35 -1.31
CA GLY A 127 17.28 -0.86 0.06
C GLY A 127 16.67 0.10 1.09
N VAL A 128 16.71 -0.31 2.35
CA VAL A 128 16.30 0.53 3.47
C VAL A 128 17.46 1.45 3.85
N PHE A 129 17.39 2.70 3.40
CA PHE A 129 18.50 3.65 3.55
C PHE A 129 18.39 4.57 4.79
N SER A 130 17.23 4.64 5.44
CA SER A 130 17.06 5.51 6.62
C SER A 130 17.54 4.84 7.90
N LYS A 131 18.37 5.55 8.68
CA LYS A 131 18.78 5.12 10.04
C LYS A 131 17.60 5.06 11.01
N HIS A 132 16.62 5.94 10.86
CA HIS A 132 15.45 6.03 11.74
C HIS A 132 14.22 5.55 11.00
N LEU A 133 13.58 4.51 11.51
CA LEU A 133 12.44 3.85 10.89
C LEU A 133 11.23 3.88 11.81
N SER A 134 10.06 4.20 11.27
CA SER A 134 8.79 4.20 11.99
C SER A 134 7.91 3.05 11.50
N ILE A 135 7.28 2.35 12.42
CA ILE A 135 6.18 1.42 12.12
C ILE A 135 4.89 2.02 12.65
N ASP A 136 3.96 2.25 11.74
CA ASP A 136 2.65 2.77 12.08
C ASP A 136 1.58 2.30 11.08
N GLU A 137 0.36 2.76 11.31
CA GLU A 137 -0.80 2.53 10.48
C GLU A 137 -1.21 3.77 9.67
N ARG A 138 -1.76 3.52 8.47
CA ARG A 138 -2.43 4.55 7.68
C ARG A 138 -3.83 4.10 7.27
N MET A 139 -4.78 5.03 7.30
CA MET A 139 -6.13 4.81 6.82
C MET A 139 -6.31 5.40 5.41
N VAL A 140 -6.72 4.57 4.46
CA VAL A 140 -7.17 4.98 3.12
C VAL A 140 -8.68 5.12 3.16
N ARG A 141 -9.19 6.35 3.10
CA ARG A 141 -10.61 6.67 3.23
C ARG A 141 -11.46 5.92 2.20
N TYR A 142 -12.49 5.21 2.66
CA TYR A 142 -13.42 4.52 1.77
C TYR A 142 -14.77 4.31 2.48
N PHE A 143 -15.86 4.68 1.79
CA PHE A 143 -17.23 4.59 2.34
C PHE A 143 -18.04 3.42 1.80
N GLY A 144 -17.61 2.78 0.70
CA GLY A 144 -18.34 1.68 0.07
C GLY A 144 -18.36 0.40 0.89
N ARG A 145 -18.99 -0.65 0.35
CA ARG A 145 -19.12 -1.95 1.02
C ARG A 145 -17.92 -2.83 0.63
N HIS A 146 -17.08 -3.16 1.60
CA HIS A 146 -16.01 -4.15 1.44
C HIS A 146 -15.70 -4.78 2.79
N GLY A 147 -15.40 -6.09 2.81
CA GLY A 147 -15.20 -6.81 4.06
C GLY A 147 -13.89 -6.48 4.80
N CYS A 148 -12.91 -5.86 4.13
CA CYS A 148 -11.68 -5.34 4.76
C CYS A 148 -11.81 -3.90 5.25
N LYS A 149 -12.98 -3.25 5.08
CA LYS A 149 -13.20 -1.90 5.56
C LYS A 149 -13.21 -1.88 7.08
N MET A 150 -12.38 -1.01 7.66
CA MET A 150 -12.26 -0.81 9.09
C MET A 150 -12.95 0.48 9.54
N TYR A 151 -13.45 0.47 10.77
CA TYR A 151 -13.88 1.65 11.50
C TYR A 151 -12.88 1.99 12.61
N MET A 152 -12.33 3.20 12.59
CA MET A 152 -11.38 3.71 13.58
C MET A 152 -12.01 4.87 14.36
N LYS A 153 -12.52 4.57 15.55
CA LYS A 153 -13.10 5.58 16.46
C LYS A 153 -12.03 6.61 16.84
N GLY A 154 -12.37 7.89 16.77
CA GLY A 154 -11.48 9.00 17.18
C GLY A 154 -10.41 9.41 16.17
N LYS A 155 -10.28 8.75 15.01
CA LYS A 155 -9.38 9.18 13.93
C LYS A 155 -10.11 10.11 12.93
N PRO A 156 -9.41 11.08 12.29
CA PRO A 156 -10.01 11.96 11.28
C PRO A 156 -10.64 11.18 10.11
N VAL A 157 -9.98 10.10 9.67
CA VAL A 157 -10.53 9.14 8.71
C VAL A 157 -11.12 7.96 9.47
N LYS A 158 -12.43 8.01 9.72
CA LYS A 158 -13.13 6.98 10.50
C LYS A 158 -13.36 5.68 9.74
N PHE A 159 -13.57 5.73 8.42
CA PHE A 159 -13.89 4.56 7.60
C PHE A 159 -12.91 4.42 6.44
N GLY A 160 -12.34 3.22 6.28
CA GLY A 160 -11.37 2.99 5.22
C GLY A 160 -10.64 1.67 5.28
N TYR A 161 -9.69 1.48 4.39
CA TYR A 161 -8.72 0.38 4.44
C TYR A 161 -7.57 0.76 5.37
N LYS A 162 -7.22 -0.12 6.28
CA LYS A 162 -6.06 0.05 7.15
C LYS A 162 -4.82 -0.54 6.45
N LEU A 163 -3.73 0.20 6.41
CA LEU A 163 -2.42 -0.21 5.92
C LEU A 163 -1.44 -0.19 7.09
N TRP A 164 -0.56 -1.18 7.18
CA TRP A 164 0.62 -1.15 8.02
C TRP A 164 1.80 -0.70 7.18
N ILE A 165 2.58 0.24 7.69
CA ILE A 165 3.65 0.89 6.94
C ILE A 165 4.93 0.91 7.77
N LEU A 166 6.02 0.43 7.16
CA LEU A 166 7.38 0.76 7.57
C LEU A 166 7.81 1.99 6.77
N SER A 167 8.23 3.07 7.42
CA SER A 167 8.70 4.28 6.76
C SER A 167 9.97 4.83 7.40
N SER A 168 10.66 5.72 6.71
CA SER A 168 11.65 6.61 7.31
C SER A 168 10.98 7.64 8.24
N PHE A 169 11.81 8.38 8.99
CA PHE A 169 11.34 9.45 9.87
C PHE A 169 10.74 10.65 9.11
N ASP A 170 11.14 10.87 7.86
CA ASP A 170 10.67 11.93 6.97
C ASP A 170 9.53 11.49 6.03
N GLY A 171 9.08 10.23 6.16
CA GLY A 171 7.83 9.77 5.54
C GLY A 171 7.98 8.97 4.25
N TYR A 172 9.20 8.60 3.83
CA TYR A 172 9.41 7.66 2.72
C TYR A 172 9.00 6.23 3.15
N PRO A 173 8.03 5.58 2.48
CA PRO A 173 7.64 4.22 2.83
C PRO A 173 8.61 3.19 2.26
N PHE A 174 8.99 2.18 3.06
CA PHE A 174 9.81 1.05 2.63
C PHE A 174 9.01 -0.24 2.45
N HIS A 175 7.94 -0.42 3.23
CA HIS A 175 7.08 -1.58 3.08
C HIS A 175 5.65 -1.27 3.50
N ILE A 176 4.69 -1.68 2.69
CA ILE A 176 3.26 -1.45 2.90
C ILE A 176 2.52 -2.78 2.84
N ILE A 177 1.81 -3.09 3.92
CA ILE A 177 1.00 -4.31 4.05
C ILE A 177 -0.46 -3.93 4.32
N PRO A 178 -1.38 -4.22 3.39
CA PRO A 178 -2.81 -4.02 3.62
C PRO A 178 -3.35 -4.94 4.73
N TYR A 179 -4.06 -4.37 5.69
CA TYR A 179 -4.72 -5.15 6.74
C TYR A 179 -5.97 -5.84 6.20
N GLN A 180 -6.05 -7.15 6.42
CA GLN A 180 -7.10 -8.02 5.88
C GLN A 180 -8.23 -8.33 6.87
N GLY A 181 -8.33 -7.62 7.98
CA GLY A 181 -9.29 -7.96 9.05
C GLY A 181 -8.84 -9.16 9.89
N ALA A 182 -9.67 -9.54 10.86
CA ALA A 182 -9.46 -10.77 11.63
C ALA A 182 -9.92 -11.98 10.79
N GLN A 183 -8.99 -12.85 10.38
CA GLN A 183 -9.35 -14.14 9.82
C GLN A 183 -9.71 -15.10 10.98
N LYS A 184 -10.87 -15.77 10.87
CA LYS A 184 -11.19 -16.91 11.74
C LYS A 184 -10.21 -18.03 11.40
N GLN A 185 -9.69 -18.73 12.40
CA GLN A 185 -8.70 -19.83 12.28
C GLN A 185 -9.25 -21.08 11.58
N ASN A 186 -9.99 -20.93 10.48
CA ASN A 186 -10.44 -22.03 9.65
C ASN A 186 -9.59 -22.01 8.37
N GLY A 187 -8.38 -22.57 8.48
CA GLY A 187 -7.64 -23.18 7.37
C GLY A 187 -7.22 -22.34 6.16
N SER A 188 -7.33 -21.01 6.19
CA SER A 188 -6.76 -20.16 5.12
C SER A 188 -5.33 -19.77 5.48
N GLU A 189 -4.37 -20.35 4.76
CA GLU A 189 -2.94 -20.07 4.92
C GLU A 189 -2.69 -18.56 4.72
N ASN A 190 -2.07 -17.93 5.73
CA ASN A 190 -1.65 -16.54 5.63
C ASN A 190 -0.51 -16.37 4.60
N ILE A 191 -0.38 -15.17 4.02
CA ILE A 191 0.90 -14.73 3.41
C ILE A 191 2.03 -14.72 4.46
N SER A 192 1.71 -14.44 5.74
CA SER A 192 2.66 -14.59 6.85
C SER A 192 3.01 -16.04 7.20
N GLU A 193 2.26 -17.02 6.69
CA GLU A 193 2.53 -18.46 6.89
C GLU A 193 3.19 -19.10 5.67
N ARG A 194 3.04 -18.53 4.46
CA ARG A 194 3.72 -19.02 3.25
C ARG A 194 5.25 -18.90 3.32
N PHE A 195 5.79 -17.92 4.05
CA PHE A 195 7.24 -17.79 4.29
C PHE A 195 7.77 -18.68 5.42
N ASP A 196 6.90 -19.32 6.20
CA ASP A 196 7.26 -20.10 7.40
C ASP A 196 7.13 -21.63 7.17
N LYS A 197 6.96 -22.09 5.91
CA LYS A 197 6.74 -23.51 5.59
C LYS A 197 7.93 -24.43 5.84
N ASP A 198 9.15 -23.90 5.96
CA ASP A 198 10.37 -24.70 6.12
C ASP A 198 10.81 -24.96 7.57
N MET A 199 10.06 -24.49 8.57
CA MET A 199 10.49 -24.63 9.97
C MET A 199 9.35 -25.07 10.90
N LYS A 200 8.88 -26.31 10.72
CA LYS A 200 8.02 -27.02 11.68
C LYS A 200 8.82 -27.38 12.95
N SER A 201 8.97 -26.40 13.83
CA SER A 201 9.26 -26.65 15.25
C SER A 201 8.27 -25.83 16.08
N LYS A 202 7.95 -26.30 17.29
CA LYS A 202 7.01 -25.70 18.27
C LYS A 202 7.24 -24.19 18.44
N LYS A 203 6.66 -23.34 17.57
CA LYS A 203 6.71 -21.88 17.70
C LYS A 203 5.58 -21.46 18.63
N GLU A 204 5.93 -20.76 19.70
CA GLU A 204 4.98 -20.01 20.53
C GLU A 204 4.07 -19.16 19.64
N LYS A 205 2.77 -19.09 20.00
CA LYS A 205 1.76 -18.37 19.22
C LYS A 205 2.06 -16.87 19.24
N LYS A 206 2.72 -16.36 18.20
CA LYS A 206 3.03 -14.94 18.06
C LYS A 206 1.75 -14.09 18.04
N THR A 207 1.82 -12.93 18.68
CA THR A 207 0.74 -11.93 18.64
C THR A 207 0.65 -11.30 17.25
N LEU A 208 -0.53 -10.78 16.88
CA LEU A 208 -0.69 -10.05 15.61
C LEU A 208 0.34 -8.91 15.48
N SER A 209 0.56 -8.14 16.54
CA SER A 209 1.53 -7.04 16.54
C SER A 209 2.95 -7.54 16.24
N GLN A 210 3.36 -8.66 16.84
CA GLN A 210 4.68 -9.24 16.60
C GLN A 210 4.83 -9.71 15.16
N THR A 211 3.83 -10.45 14.63
CA THR A 211 3.85 -10.90 13.24
C THR A 211 3.91 -9.73 12.25
N VAL A 212 3.12 -8.66 12.48
CA VAL A 212 3.14 -7.48 11.60
C VAL A 212 4.50 -6.79 11.65
N VAL A 213 5.07 -6.55 12.83
CA VAL A 213 6.37 -5.88 12.97
C VAL A 213 7.48 -6.71 12.30
N GLU A 214 7.52 -8.02 12.53
CA GLU A 214 8.52 -8.88 11.90
C GLU A 214 8.38 -8.93 10.38
N ASN A 215 7.14 -8.97 9.86
CA ASN A 215 6.90 -8.94 8.41
C ASN A 215 7.34 -7.60 7.80
N LEU A 216 7.04 -6.49 8.46
CA LEU A 216 7.47 -5.17 8.01
C LEU A 216 9.00 -5.03 8.00
N LEU A 217 9.69 -5.59 9.01
CA LEU A 217 11.14 -5.53 9.12
C LEU A 217 11.87 -6.59 8.29
N SER A 218 11.15 -7.51 7.63
CA SER A 218 11.77 -8.57 6.79
C SER A 218 12.60 -8.01 5.63
N VAL A 219 12.31 -6.77 5.22
CA VAL A 219 13.00 -6.06 4.13
C VAL A 219 14.26 -5.34 4.59
N VAL A 220 14.58 -5.37 5.89
CA VAL A 220 15.75 -4.68 6.46
C VAL A 220 16.93 -5.64 6.57
N GLU A 221 17.87 -5.53 5.62
CA GLU A 221 19.02 -6.42 5.52
C GLU A 221 20.09 -6.19 6.61
N THR A 222 20.20 -4.96 7.14
CA THR A 222 21.24 -4.60 8.13
C THR A 222 20.66 -4.06 9.44
N PRO A 223 19.96 -4.88 10.24
CA PRO A 223 19.23 -4.45 11.45
C PRO A 223 20.00 -3.51 12.39
N ALA A 224 21.29 -3.77 12.62
CA ALA A 224 22.14 -2.99 13.52
C ALA A 224 22.37 -1.54 13.07
N LYS A 225 22.08 -1.18 11.82
CA LYS A 225 22.18 0.19 11.31
C LYS A 225 20.91 1.02 11.55
N HIS A 226 19.81 0.38 11.97
CA HIS A 226 18.50 1.01 12.05
C HIS A 226 17.98 1.09 13.49
N LYS A 227 17.22 2.16 13.76
CA LYS A 227 16.49 2.39 14.99
C LYS A 227 15.01 2.44 14.68
N ILE A 228 14.25 1.52 15.28
CA ILE A 228 12.82 1.34 15.06
C ILE A 228 12.03 2.11 16.12
N TYR A 229 11.06 2.88 15.68
CA TYR A 229 10.13 3.66 16.50
C TYR A 229 8.72 3.16 16.25
N MET A 230 7.97 2.88 17.31
CA MET A 230 6.62 2.32 17.18
C MET A 230 5.70 2.84 18.29
N ASP A 231 4.40 2.85 18.01
CA ASP A 231 3.38 3.16 19.01
C ASP A 231 3.08 1.93 19.92
N ASN A 232 2.21 2.15 20.91
CA ASN A 232 1.85 1.11 21.88
C ASN A 232 1.04 -0.07 21.31
N PHE A 233 0.48 0.05 20.10
CA PHE A 233 -0.19 -1.06 19.44
C PHE A 233 0.83 -2.08 18.94
N PHE A 234 2.03 -1.64 18.56
CA PHE A 234 3.07 -2.53 18.03
C PHE A 234 4.04 -3.04 19.09
N THR A 235 4.11 -2.44 20.28
CA THR A 235 5.06 -2.86 21.32
C THR A 235 4.55 -3.98 22.23
N SER A 236 5.47 -4.88 22.62
CA SER A 236 5.35 -5.80 23.77
C SER A 236 6.76 -6.20 24.25
N TYR A 237 6.87 -6.75 25.46
CA TYR A 237 8.15 -7.25 25.99
C TYR A 237 8.77 -8.32 25.06
N ASP A 238 8.03 -9.37 24.71
CA ASP A 238 8.53 -10.48 23.89
C ASP A 238 8.99 -10.03 22.50
N LEU A 239 8.31 -9.03 21.92
CA LEU A 239 8.74 -8.44 20.66
C LEU A 239 10.09 -7.74 20.82
N PHE A 240 10.31 -6.97 21.88
CA PHE A 240 11.59 -6.29 22.10
C PHE A 240 12.74 -7.26 22.36
N VAL A 241 12.49 -8.38 23.03
CA VAL A 241 13.47 -9.48 23.13
C VAL A 241 13.81 -10.01 21.74
N SER A 242 12.80 -10.34 20.93
CA SER A 242 12.99 -10.85 19.57
C SER A 242 13.73 -9.85 18.66
N LEU A 243 13.42 -8.56 18.75
CA LEU A 243 14.09 -7.51 17.98
C LEU A 243 15.56 -7.35 18.41
N ARG A 244 15.85 -7.44 19.71
CA ARG A 244 17.22 -7.42 20.23
C ARG A 244 18.03 -8.60 19.71
N ASP A 245 17.46 -9.81 19.70
CA ASP A 245 18.12 -11.01 19.19
C ASP A 245 18.43 -10.87 17.69
N LYS A 246 17.56 -10.20 16.94
CA LYS A 246 17.77 -9.82 15.53
C LYS A 246 18.65 -8.57 15.35
N ARG A 247 19.23 -8.03 16.43
CA ARG A 247 20.11 -6.85 16.45
C ARG A 247 19.46 -5.53 16.02
N PHE A 248 18.13 -5.42 16.09
CA PHE A 248 17.45 -4.14 15.93
C PHE A 248 17.56 -3.33 17.23
N PHE A 249 17.75 -2.02 17.08
CA PHE A 249 17.42 -1.07 18.14
C PHE A 249 15.95 -0.70 18.01
N ALA A 250 15.17 -0.82 19.08
CA ALA A 250 13.74 -0.51 19.05
C ALA A 250 13.34 0.32 20.27
N THR A 251 12.42 1.26 20.07
CA THR A 251 11.80 2.06 21.13
C THR A 251 10.34 2.33 20.82
N GLY A 252 9.54 2.50 21.86
CA GLY A 252 8.12 2.78 21.73
C GLY A 252 7.46 2.86 23.10
N THR A 253 6.28 3.47 23.13
CA THR A 253 5.44 3.49 24.33
C THR A 253 4.85 2.10 24.56
N VAL A 254 4.83 1.58 25.78
CA VAL A 254 4.24 0.26 26.06
C VAL A 254 3.00 0.43 26.94
N ARG A 255 1.95 -0.36 26.69
CA ARG A 255 0.79 -0.43 27.61
C ARG A 255 1.15 -1.34 28.79
N GLU A 256 0.72 -0.95 29.98
CA GLU A 256 0.98 -1.71 31.21
C GLU A 256 0.64 -3.20 31.08
N ASN A 257 -0.51 -3.53 30.47
CA ASN A 257 -0.96 -4.90 30.25
C ASN A 257 -0.16 -5.70 29.19
N ARG A 258 0.92 -5.15 28.64
CA ARG A 258 1.82 -5.79 27.65
C ARG A 258 3.26 -5.93 28.14
N MET A 259 3.51 -5.64 29.40
CA MET A 259 4.83 -5.70 30.05
C MET A 259 5.17 -7.09 30.62
N ALA A 260 4.43 -8.14 30.23
CA ALA A 260 4.53 -9.47 30.83
C ALA A 260 4.43 -9.40 32.38
N LYS A 261 5.45 -9.87 33.11
CA LYS A 261 5.51 -9.84 34.59
C LYS A 261 6.33 -8.65 35.14
N CYS A 262 6.56 -7.60 34.34
CA CYS A 262 7.36 -6.44 34.74
C CYS A 262 6.46 -5.21 34.97
N PRO A 263 6.02 -4.94 36.21
CA PRO A 263 5.16 -3.78 36.49
C PRO A 263 5.90 -2.46 36.26
N LEU A 264 5.20 -1.44 35.73
CA LEU A 264 5.70 -0.08 35.67
C LEU A 264 5.72 0.50 37.09
N LYS A 265 6.86 1.04 37.52
CA LYS A 265 6.96 1.77 38.79
C LYS A 265 6.39 3.16 38.68
#